data_AF-A0A2A7AN83-F1
#
_entry.id   AF-A0A2A7AN83-F1
#
_cell.length_a   1.000
_cell.length_b   1.000
_cell.length_c   1.000
_cell.angle_alpha   90.00
_cell.angle_beta   90.00
_cell.angle_gamma   90.00
#
_symmetry.space_group_name_H-M   'P 1'
#
loop_
_entity.id
_entity.type
_entity.pdbx_description
1 polymer ?
#
loop_
_entity_poly.entity_id
_entity_poly.type
_entity_poly.pdbx_seq_one_letter_code
_entity_poly.pdbx_strand_id
1 'polypeptide(L)'
;MQTEQLPRLEAGEYPGGIWYYEPHTYQPYRYVLGRVGRHPLVCIGINPSTAQPGALDPTLKSVERLAAANGFDSWIMFNVYPQRATDPNDMDKTPDRALCHENLRWLKAVLAETEPTMWAAWGTLIEKRDYLPSLMREMVALTRERDIPWVTFGKRSKKGHPHHPLYLRKDSTPEPFDVENYLDTCF
;
A
#
# COMPACT_ATOMS: atom_id res chain seq x y z
N MET A 1 9.45 10.68 -27.56
CA MET A 1 8.71 9.96 -26.51
C MET A 1 7.99 10.99 -25.68
N GLN A 2 6.66 11.00 -25.65
CA GLN A 2 5.93 11.83 -24.69
C GLN A 2 6.24 11.28 -23.30
N THR A 3 6.97 12.03 -22.48
CA THR A 3 7.00 11.79 -21.03
C THR A 3 5.60 12.08 -20.52
N GLU A 4 4.81 11.03 -20.30
CA GLU A 4 3.52 11.20 -19.61
C GLU A 4 3.77 11.84 -18.25
N GLN A 5 3.08 12.94 -18.00
CA GLN A 5 3.13 13.63 -16.71
C GLN A 5 2.52 12.73 -15.64
N LEU A 6 3.27 12.51 -14.54
CA LEU A 6 2.76 11.80 -13.37
C LEU A 6 1.59 12.58 -12.75
N PRO A 7 0.61 11.90 -12.13
CA PRO A 7 -0.35 12.57 -11.27
C PRO A 7 0.37 13.26 -10.11
N ARG A 8 -0.31 14.21 -9.46
CA ARG A 8 0.19 14.89 -8.27
C ARG A 8 -0.60 14.47 -7.06
N LEU A 9 0.07 14.29 -5.92
CA LEU A 9 -0.60 14.10 -4.65
C LEU A 9 -1.28 15.40 -4.20
N GLU A 10 -2.59 15.49 -4.41
CA GLU A 10 -3.38 16.65 -3.99
C GLU A 10 -4.00 16.41 -2.61
N ALA A 11 -3.62 17.27 -1.66
CA ALA A 11 -4.17 17.26 -0.32
C ALA A 11 -5.57 17.89 -0.32
N GLY A 12 -6.57 17.16 0.17
CA GLY A 12 -7.95 17.65 0.32
C GLY A 12 -8.41 17.68 1.77
N GLU A 13 -9.34 18.59 2.08
CA GLU A 13 -10.03 18.60 3.38
C GLU A 13 -11.22 17.64 3.34
N TYR A 14 -11.26 16.74 4.33
CA TYR A 14 -12.30 15.73 4.49
C TYR A 14 -12.63 15.58 5.98
N PRO A 15 -13.68 14.81 6.35
CA PRO A 15 -13.92 14.48 7.74
C PRO A 15 -12.64 13.96 8.43
N GLY A 16 -12.31 14.56 9.58
CA GLY A 16 -11.13 14.21 10.35
C GLY A 16 -9.80 14.82 9.87
N GLY A 17 -9.80 15.80 8.96
CA GLY A 17 -8.65 16.66 8.65
C GLY A 17 -8.23 16.67 7.18
N ILE A 18 -6.94 16.89 6.93
CA ILE A 18 -6.36 16.90 5.57
C ILE A 18 -5.89 15.48 5.21
N TRP A 19 -6.19 15.04 3.99
CA TRP A 19 -5.89 13.69 3.50
C TRP A 19 -5.36 13.71 2.06
N TYR A 20 -4.56 12.70 1.73
CA TYR A 20 -4.47 12.21 0.36
C TYR A 20 -5.56 11.15 0.15
N TYR A 21 -6.38 11.32 -0.88
CA TYR A 21 -7.46 10.37 -1.18
C TYR A 21 -7.72 10.32 -2.67
N GLU A 22 -7.33 9.20 -3.29
CA GLU A 22 -7.41 9.03 -4.73
C GLU A 22 -8.15 7.76 -5.14
N PRO A 23 -9.23 7.89 -5.94
CA PRO A 23 -9.85 9.16 -6.35
C PRO A 23 -10.48 9.92 -5.16
N HIS A 24 -10.66 11.24 -5.31
CA HIS A 24 -11.20 12.14 -4.28
C HIS A 24 -12.63 11.83 -3.79
N THR A 25 -13.28 10.80 -4.33
CA THR A 25 -14.63 10.35 -3.97
C THR A 25 -14.65 8.83 -3.80
N TYR A 26 -15.67 8.30 -3.12
CA TYR A 26 -15.82 6.85 -2.96
C TYR A 26 -16.11 6.19 -4.31
N GLN A 27 -15.20 5.34 -4.76
CA GLN A 27 -15.29 4.62 -6.04
C GLN A 27 -15.09 3.11 -5.83
N PRO A 28 -15.47 2.28 -6.82
CA PRO A 28 -15.18 0.84 -6.86
C PRO A 28 -13.69 0.49 -6.94
N TYR A 29 -12.80 1.49 -6.96
CA TYR A 29 -11.35 1.35 -6.89
C TYR A 29 -10.77 2.47 -6.01
N ARG A 30 -9.54 2.29 -5.54
CA ARG A 30 -8.80 3.31 -4.78
C ARG A 30 -7.30 3.10 -4.95
N TYR A 31 -6.61 4.16 -5.35
CA TYR A 31 -5.16 4.17 -5.53
C TYR A 31 -4.46 4.59 -4.23
N VAL A 32 -4.89 5.72 -3.64
CA VAL A 32 -4.22 6.32 -2.47
C VAL A 32 -5.23 6.60 -1.37
N LEU A 33 -4.86 6.31 -0.13
CA LEU A 33 -5.53 6.83 1.07
C LEU A 33 -4.49 7.05 2.16
N GLY A 34 -4.32 8.27 2.64
CA GLY A 34 -3.32 8.53 3.66
C GLY A 34 -3.41 9.92 4.28
N ARG A 35 -2.59 10.13 5.30
CA ARG A 35 -2.36 11.45 5.90
C ARG A 35 -1.23 12.15 5.17
N VAL A 36 -1.32 13.48 5.09
CA VAL A 36 -0.29 14.31 4.47
C VAL A 36 0.95 14.37 5.36
N GLY A 37 2.12 14.18 4.77
CA GLY A 37 3.43 14.31 5.42
C GLY A 37 4.57 14.02 4.43
N ARG A 38 5.81 14.16 4.89
CA ARG A 38 7.00 14.03 4.03
C ARG A 38 7.65 12.65 4.12
N HIS A 39 7.59 12.00 5.27
CA HIS A 39 8.21 10.70 5.54
C HIS A 39 7.14 9.66 5.92
N PRO A 40 6.26 9.27 4.98
CA PRO A 40 5.18 8.34 5.26
C PRO A 40 5.68 6.91 5.43
N LEU A 41 5.02 6.17 6.35
CA LEU A 41 5.00 4.72 6.28
C LEU A 41 3.96 4.29 5.23
N VAL A 42 4.41 3.74 4.10
CA VAL A 42 3.53 3.30 3.01
C VAL A 42 3.18 1.82 3.18
N CYS A 43 2.01 1.53 3.72
CA CYS A 43 1.51 0.18 3.95
C CYS A 43 0.96 -0.43 2.64
N ILE A 44 1.54 -1.56 2.19
CA ILE A 44 1.11 -2.29 0.99
C ILE A 44 0.23 -3.47 1.37
N GLY A 45 -1.08 -3.33 1.16
CA GLY A 45 -2.07 -4.40 1.24
C GLY A 45 -2.38 -5.04 -0.11
N ILE A 46 -3.36 -5.96 -0.15
CA ILE A 46 -3.78 -6.62 -1.40
C ILE A 46 -4.76 -5.79 -2.20
N ASN A 47 -5.87 -5.37 -1.58
CA ASN A 47 -6.91 -4.61 -2.24
C ASN A 47 -7.63 -3.69 -1.24
N PRO A 48 -8.14 -2.52 -1.67
CA PRO A 48 -8.96 -1.66 -0.83
C PRO A 48 -10.24 -2.36 -0.35
N SER A 49 -10.65 -2.07 0.90
CA SER A 49 -11.95 -2.43 1.46
C SER A 49 -12.79 -1.16 1.68
N THR A 50 -13.43 -0.96 2.82
CA THR A 50 -14.42 0.13 3.02
C THR A 50 -13.85 1.46 3.48
N ALA A 51 -12.59 1.52 3.94
CA ALA A 51 -12.07 2.76 4.52
C ALA A 51 -12.06 3.97 3.57
N GLN A 52 -12.25 5.14 4.15
CA GLN A 52 -12.20 6.45 3.51
C GLN A 52 -11.81 7.52 4.55
N PRO A 53 -11.48 8.75 4.16
CA PRO A 53 -11.22 9.84 5.09
C PRO A 53 -12.29 9.97 6.19
N GLY A 54 -11.86 10.05 7.44
CA GLY A 54 -12.75 10.15 8.61
C GLY A 54 -13.49 8.88 9.02
N ALA A 55 -13.38 7.79 8.25
CA ALA A 55 -13.99 6.50 8.55
C ALA A 55 -12.97 5.36 8.31
N LEU A 56 -11.97 5.29 9.20
CA LEU A 56 -10.95 4.25 9.16
C LEU A 56 -11.47 2.90 9.67
N ASP A 57 -11.16 1.85 8.92
CA ASP A 57 -11.35 0.46 9.36
C ASP A 57 -10.28 0.05 10.40
N PRO A 58 -10.43 -1.11 11.07
CA PRO A 58 -9.45 -1.58 12.05
C PRO A 58 -8.03 -1.76 11.50
N THR A 59 -7.87 -2.08 10.22
CA THR A 59 -6.55 -2.21 9.58
C THR A 59 -5.86 -0.86 9.53
N LEU A 60 -6.54 0.18 9.04
CA LEU A 60 -5.96 1.53 8.95
C LEU A 60 -5.76 2.19 10.31
N LYS A 61 -6.60 1.89 11.30
CA LYS A 61 -6.33 2.28 12.69
C LYS A 61 -5.01 1.67 13.21
N SER A 62 -4.71 0.43 12.82
CA SER A 62 -3.44 -0.21 13.15
C SER A 62 -2.26 0.44 12.40
N VAL A 63 -2.43 0.73 11.10
CA VAL A 63 -1.41 1.42 10.29
C VAL A 63 -1.08 2.80 10.85
N GLU A 64 -2.10 3.63 11.11
CA GLU A 64 -1.93 4.97 11.69
C GLU A 64 -1.19 4.91 13.03
N ARG A 65 -1.61 4.00 13.91
CA ARG A 65 -1.00 3.80 15.22
C ARG A 65 0.45 3.36 15.13
N LEU A 66 0.78 2.44 14.21
CA LEU A 66 2.15 1.93 14.04
C LEU A 66 3.07 2.95 13.38
N ALA A 67 2.58 3.71 12.40
CA ALA A 67 3.34 4.79 11.81
C ALA A 67 3.73 5.82 12.89
N ALA A 68 2.76 6.31 13.66
CA ALA A 68 3.02 7.26 14.73
C ALA A 68 3.96 6.71 15.83
N ALA A 69 3.81 5.44 16.21
CA ALA A 69 4.64 4.82 17.25
C ALA A 69 6.10 4.59 16.81
N ASN A 70 6.37 4.61 15.51
CA ASN A 70 7.70 4.34 14.94
C ASN A 70 8.33 5.58 14.29
N GLY A 71 7.84 6.78 14.61
CA GLY A 71 8.48 8.04 14.23
C GLY A 71 8.20 8.53 12.80
N PHE A 72 7.27 7.90 12.09
CA PHE A 72 6.82 8.40 10.78
C PHE A 72 5.89 9.61 10.97
N ASP A 73 6.03 10.62 10.12
CA ASP A 73 5.23 11.85 10.20
C ASP A 73 3.83 11.70 9.58
N SER A 74 3.61 10.62 8.84
CA SER A 74 2.40 10.33 8.09
C SER A 74 2.34 8.85 7.71
N TRP A 75 1.25 8.45 7.05
CA TRP A 75 1.07 7.10 6.53
C TRP A 75 0.24 7.14 5.26
N ILE A 76 0.50 6.19 4.35
CA ILE A 76 -0.27 5.99 3.13
C ILE A 76 -0.62 4.51 3.03
N MET A 77 -1.89 4.19 2.82
CA MET A 77 -2.33 2.88 2.42
C MET A 77 -2.33 2.80 0.90
N PHE A 78 -1.56 1.84 0.38
CA PHE A 78 -1.52 1.48 -1.02
C PHE A 78 -1.83 -0.01 -1.16
N ASN A 79 -2.26 -0.45 -2.34
CA ASN A 79 -2.63 -1.85 -2.56
C ASN A 79 -2.05 -2.38 -3.87
N VAL A 80 -1.76 -3.67 -3.91
CA VAL A 80 -1.28 -4.35 -5.13
C VAL A 80 -2.27 -4.21 -6.27
N TYR A 81 -3.56 -4.44 -5.99
CA TYR A 81 -4.64 -4.27 -6.94
C TYR A 81 -5.62 -3.21 -6.42
N PRO A 82 -5.94 -2.16 -7.19
CA PRO A 82 -6.70 -1.01 -6.68
C PRO A 82 -8.21 -1.26 -6.62
N GLN A 83 -8.73 -2.37 -7.14
CA GLN A 83 -10.17 -2.67 -7.05
C GLN A 83 -10.60 -2.78 -5.59
N ARG A 84 -11.66 -2.05 -5.24
CA ARG A 84 -12.28 -2.10 -3.93
C ARG A 84 -13.16 -3.35 -3.82
N ALA A 85 -12.84 -4.24 -2.89
CA ALA A 85 -13.63 -5.43 -2.59
C ALA A 85 -13.53 -5.79 -1.10
N THR A 86 -14.66 -5.96 -0.43
CA THR A 86 -14.68 -6.32 1.00
C THR A 86 -14.31 -7.78 1.22
N ASP A 87 -14.84 -8.68 0.39
CA ASP A 87 -14.41 -10.07 0.33
C ASP A 87 -13.33 -10.22 -0.76
N PRO A 88 -12.12 -10.70 -0.43
CA PRO A 88 -11.09 -11.01 -1.43
C PRO A 88 -11.53 -12.03 -2.49
N ASN A 89 -12.59 -12.81 -2.25
CA ASN A 89 -13.22 -13.66 -3.25
C ASN A 89 -13.84 -12.89 -4.41
N ASP A 90 -14.27 -11.64 -4.17
CA ASP A 90 -14.95 -10.79 -5.13
C ASP A 90 -13.97 -9.99 -6.00
N MET A 91 -12.66 -10.09 -5.73
CA MET A 91 -11.65 -9.51 -6.62
C MET A 91 -11.77 -10.08 -8.03
N ASP A 92 -11.49 -9.26 -9.04
CA ASP A 92 -11.49 -9.71 -10.43
C ASP A 92 -10.63 -10.95 -10.61
N LYS A 93 -11.06 -11.84 -11.51
CA LYS A 93 -10.27 -13.04 -11.85
C LYS A 93 -9.11 -12.72 -12.80
N THR A 94 -9.26 -11.66 -13.57
CA THR A 94 -8.27 -11.11 -14.50
C THR A 94 -8.08 -9.64 -14.14
N PRO A 95 -6.83 -9.14 -14.02
CA PRO A 95 -6.63 -7.77 -13.59
C PRO A 95 -7.03 -6.80 -14.70
N ASP A 96 -7.75 -5.74 -14.33
CA ASP A 96 -7.92 -4.59 -15.21
C ASP A 96 -6.57 -3.88 -15.37
N ARG A 97 -5.97 -4.00 -16.57
CA ARG A 97 -4.65 -3.45 -16.86
C ARG A 97 -4.64 -1.91 -16.87
N ALA A 98 -5.76 -1.25 -17.16
CA ALA A 98 -5.83 0.21 -17.06
C ALA A 98 -5.76 0.65 -15.59
N LEU A 99 -6.49 -0.04 -14.71
CA LEU A 99 -6.39 0.20 -13.27
C LEU A 99 -4.98 -0.10 -12.74
N CYS A 100 -4.34 -1.21 -13.15
CA CYS A 100 -2.97 -1.52 -12.75
C CYS A 100 -1.98 -0.45 -13.20
N HIS A 101 -2.10 0.03 -14.44
CA HIS A 101 -1.22 1.07 -14.97
C HIS A 101 -1.37 2.39 -14.19
N GLU A 102 -2.60 2.81 -13.91
CA GLU A 102 -2.86 4.02 -13.13
C GLU A 102 -2.39 3.87 -11.68
N ASN A 103 -2.51 2.67 -11.09
CA ASN A 103 -1.97 2.38 -9.77
C ASN A 103 -0.43 2.59 -9.73
N LEU A 104 0.30 2.14 -10.75
CA LEU A 104 1.75 2.39 -10.83
C LEU A 104 2.07 3.88 -11.03
N ARG A 105 1.26 4.64 -11.76
CA ARG A 105 1.41 6.10 -11.90
C ARG A 105 1.29 6.80 -10.54
N TRP A 106 0.31 6.41 -9.72
CA TRP A 106 0.15 6.94 -8.37
C TRP A 106 1.28 6.52 -7.42
N LEU A 107 1.77 5.28 -7.52
CA LEU A 107 2.96 4.88 -6.75
C LEU A 107 4.18 5.73 -7.13
N LYS A 108 4.41 5.97 -8.43
CA LYS A 108 5.49 6.86 -8.90
C LYS A 108 5.34 8.28 -8.33
N ALA A 109 4.12 8.82 -8.26
CA ALA A 109 3.85 10.12 -7.64
C ALA A 109 4.20 10.12 -6.14
N VAL A 110 3.75 9.11 -5.39
CA VAL A 110 4.12 8.93 -3.97
C VAL A 110 5.64 8.88 -3.78
N LEU A 111 6.32 8.06 -4.58
CA LEU A 111 7.78 7.96 -4.53
C LEU A 111 8.44 9.29 -4.88
N ALA A 112 7.93 10.04 -5.87
CA ALA A 112 8.53 11.29 -6.35
C ALA A 112 8.35 12.47 -5.38
N GLU A 113 7.23 12.52 -4.65
CA GLU A 113 6.82 13.66 -3.83
C GLU A 113 7.07 13.46 -2.33
N THR A 114 7.45 12.25 -1.91
CA THR A 114 7.71 11.92 -0.49
C THR A 114 9.03 11.17 -0.31
N GLU A 115 9.43 10.94 0.94
CA GLU A 115 10.57 10.11 1.34
C GLU A 115 10.05 8.86 2.09
N PRO A 116 9.41 7.91 1.37
CA PRO A 116 8.64 6.86 2.02
C PRO A 116 9.53 5.72 2.55
N THR A 117 9.01 5.00 3.55
CA THR A 117 9.43 3.62 3.83
C THR A 117 8.29 2.69 3.48
N MET A 118 8.58 1.66 2.70
CA MET A 118 7.57 0.70 2.22
C MET A 118 7.36 -0.39 3.25
N TRP A 119 6.11 -0.63 3.65
CA TRP A 119 5.75 -1.69 4.55
C TRP A 119 5.03 -2.81 3.80
N ALA A 120 5.70 -3.96 3.69
CA ALA A 120 5.13 -5.21 3.23
C ALA A 120 4.08 -5.75 4.23
N ALA A 121 2.80 -5.78 3.84
CA ALA A 121 1.70 -6.04 4.78
C ALA A 121 0.55 -6.89 4.20
N TRP A 122 0.80 -7.63 3.12
CA TRP A 122 -0.24 -8.32 2.35
C TRP A 122 -0.73 -9.66 2.91
N GLY A 123 -0.03 -10.26 3.87
CA GLY A 123 -0.45 -11.56 4.42
C GLY A 123 -0.45 -12.68 3.37
N THR A 124 -1.24 -13.72 3.64
CA THR A 124 -1.41 -14.85 2.71
C THR A 124 -2.31 -14.50 1.51
N LEU A 125 -2.97 -13.34 1.52
CA LEU A 125 -3.90 -12.94 0.46
C LEU A 125 -3.21 -12.64 -0.88
N ILE A 126 -1.88 -12.51 -0.89
CA ILE A 126 -1.09 -12.42 -2.12
C ILE A 126 -1.26 -13.66 -3.01
N GLU A 127 -1.60 -14.82 -2.45
CA GLU A 127 -1.87 -16.05 -3.20
C GLU A 127 -3.33 -16.11 -3.72
N LYS A 128 -4.15 -15.08 -3.48
CA LYS A 128 -5.60 -15.13 -3.79
C LYS A 128 -5.90 -15.12 -5.29
N ARG A 129 -5.02 -14.50 -6.07
CA ARG A 129 -5.10 -14.39 -7.52
C ARG A 129 -3.69 -14.50 -8.10
N ASP A 130 -3.54 -15.30 -9.14
CA ASP A 130 -2.23 -15.62 -9.74
C ASP A 130 -1.51 -14.41 -10.32
N TYR A 131 -2.24 -13.33 -10.62
CA TYR A 131 -1.66 -12.09 -11.12
C TYR A 131 -1.01 -11.21 -10.03
N LEU A 132 -1.33 -11.40 -8.75
CA LEU A 132 -0.89 -10.50 -7.68
C LEU A 132 0.63 -10.50 -7.47
N PRO A 133 1.35 -11.65 -7.48
CA PRO A 133 2.81 -11.63 -7.41
C PRO A 133 3.45 -10.87 -8.57
N SER A 134 2.89 -10.98 -9.79
CA SER A 134 3.37 -10.25 -10.96
C SER A 134 3.18 -8.74 -10.81
N LEU A 135 1.99 -8.29 -10.36
CA LEU A 135 1.75 -6.87 -10.08
C LEU A 135 2.66 -6.34 -8.95
N MET A 136 2.97 -7.16 -7.94
CA MET A 136 3.93 -6.78 -6.91
C MET A 136 5.34 -6.60 -7.49
N ARG A 137 5.79 -7.47 -8.41
CA ARG A 137 7.07 -7.32 -9.11
C ARG A 137 7.13 -5.99 -9.88
N GLU A 138 6.03 -5.58 -10.52
CA GLU A 138 5.91 -4.27 -11.19
C GLU A 138 6.08 -3.09 -10.18
N MET A 139 5.48 -3.18 -8.98
CA MET A 139 5.64 -2.16 -7.93
C MET A 139 7.06 -2.11 -7.35
N VAL A 140 7.65 -3.28 -7.07
CA VAL A 140 9.00 -3.39 -6.50
C VAL A 140 10.06 -2.80 -7.44
N ALA A 141 9.91 -3.02 -8.74
CA ALA A 141 10.79 -2.42 -9.75
C ALA A 141 10.90 -0.89 -9.61
N LEU A 142 9.79 -0.20 -9.30
CA LEU A 142 9.77 1.26 -9.10
C LEU A 142 10.51 1.70 -7.83
N THR A 143 10.52 0.86 -6.79
CA THR A 143 11.19 1.17 -5.53
C THR A 143 12.71 0.95 -5.60
N ARG A 144 13.15 -0.02 -6.42
CA ARG A 144 14.57 -0.33 -6.65
C ARG A 144 15.32 0.86 -7.25
N GLU A 145 14.71 1.57 -8.20
CA GLU A 145 15.32 2.72 -8.89
C GLU A 145 15.71 3.87 -7.95
N ARG A 146 15.21 3.87 -6.71
CA ARG A 146 15.37 4.94 -5.73
C ARG A 146 15.90 4.47 -4.38
N ASP A 147 16.38 3.22 -4.29
CA ASP A 147 16.87 2.60 -3.05
C ASP A 147 15.89 2.75 -1.86
N ILE A 148 14.58 2.65 -2.14
CA ILE A 148 13.54 2.86 -1.12
C ILE A 148 13.53 1.66 -0.15
N PRO A 149 13.60 1.88 1.17
CA PRO A 149 13.64 0.80 2.13
C PRO A 149 12.30 0.06 2.22
N TRP A 150 12.39 -1.27 2.33
CA TRP A 150 11.26 -2.15 2.63
C TRP A 150 11.38 -2.73 4.03
N VAL A 151 10.25 -2.72 4.76
CA VAL A 151 10.13 -3.28 6.10
C VAL A 151 8.91 -4.18 6.22
N THR A 152 8.92 -5.05 7.23
CA THR A 152 7.75 -5.81 7.69
C THR A 152 7.60 -5.63 9.20
N PHE A 153 6.42 -5.93 9.71
CA PHE A 153 6.16 -5.96 11.14
C PHE A 153 5.65 -7.34 11.54
N GLY A 154 6.04 -7.80 12.72
CA GLY A 154 5.57 -9.05 13.30
C GLY A 154 6.05 -10.30 12.55
N LYS A 155 5.60 -11.46 13.02
CA LYS A 155 6.05 -12.74 12.49
C LYS A 155 5.46 -13.00 11.10
N ARG A 156 6.33 -13.36 10.16
CA ARG A 156 5.94 -13.89 8.85
C ARG A 156 5.19 -15.22 9.00
N SER A 157 4.35 -15.54 8.02
CA SER A 157 3.70 -16.86 7.93
C SER A 157 4.74 -17.98 7.71
N LYS A 158 4.32 -19.24 7.82
CA LYS A 158 5.20 -20.40 7.55
C LYS A 158 5.82 -20.38 6.14
N LYS A 159 5.11 -19.81 5.16
CA LYS A 159 5.58 -19.64 3.78
C LYS A 159 6.41 -18.37 3.58
N GLY A 160 6.64 -17.57 4.60
CA GLY A 160 7.41 -16.32 4.51
C GLY A 160 6.59 -15.06 4.21
N HIS A 161 5.27 -15.16 3.99
CA HIS A 161 4.45 -13.96 3.75
C HIS A 161 4.46 -12.98 4.93
N PRO A 162 4.57 -11.66 4.69
CA PRO A 162 4.59 -10.63 5.73
C PRO A 162 3.25 -10.56 6.48
N HIS A 163 3.28 -10.11 7.74
CA HIS A 163 2.10 -10.08 8.59
C HIS A 163 1.16 -8.93 8.21
N HIS A 164 -0.15 -9.23 8.10
CA HIS A 164 -1.19 -8.21 7.94
C HIS A 164 -1.30 -7.27 9.18
N PRO A 165 -1.58 -5.95 9.00
CA PRO A 165 -1.52 -4.96 10.09
C PRO A 165 -2.51 -5.16 11.25
N LEU A 166 -3.67 -5.74 10.96
CA LEU A 166 -4.84 -5.76 11.85
C LEU A 166 -4.56 -6.23 13.29
N TYR A 167 -3.68 -7.21 13.47
CA TYR A 167 -3.44 -7.86 14.76
C TYR A 167 -2.03 -7.59 15.33
N LEU A 168 -1.32 -6.61 14.79
CA LEU A 168 -0.02 -6.23 15.30
C LEU A 168 -0.13 -5.49 16.63
N ARG A 169 0.83 -5.76 17.53
CA ARG A 169 0.88 -5.13 18.85
C ARG A 169 1.25 -3.66 18.73
N LYS A 170 0.97 -2.88 19.77
CA LYS A 170 1.28 -1.45 19.78
C LYS A 170 2.77 -1.13 19.73
N ASP A 171 3.56 -1.99 20.36
CA ASP A 171 5.01 -1.93 20.48
C ASP A 171 5.75 -2.67 19.35
N SER A 172 5.05 -3.08 18.28
CA SER A 172 5.71 -3.69 17.12
C SER A 172 6.59 -2.65 16.41
N THR A 173 7.84 -3.02 16.19
CA THR A 173 8.85 -2.24 15.46
C THR A 173 9.06 -2.81 14.06
N PRO A 174 9.43 -1.98 13.07
CA PRO A 174 9.76 -2.46 11.73
C PRO A 174 11.04 -3.29 11.74
N GLU A 175 11.06 -4.33 10.92
CA GLU A 175 12.24 -5.14 10.59
C GLU A 175 12.52 -5.05 9.08
N PRO A 176 13.79 -4.98 8.64
CA PRO A 176 14.10 -4.99 7.21
C PRO A 176 13.47 -6.17 6.48
N PHE A 177 12.93 -5.92 5.29
CA PHE A 177 12.27 -6.92 4.48
C PHE A 177 12.83 -6.93 3.05
N ASP A 178 13.53 -8.00 2.70
CA ASP A 178 14.00 -8.23 1.33
C ASP A 178 12.84 -8.72 0.47
N VAL A 179 12.13 -7.76 -0.13
CA VAL A 179 10.94 -8.01 -0.95
C VAL A 179 11.28 -8.74 -2.26
N GLU A 180 12.48 -8.52 -2.80
CA GLU A 180 12.91 -9.16 -4.05
C GLU A 180 13.18 -10.64 -3.83
N ASN A 181 14.00 -10.96 -2.82
CA ASN A 181 14.23 -12.35 -2.43
C ASN A 181 12.93 -13.05 -2.00
N TYR A 182 12.04 -12.34 -1.30
CA TYR A 182 10.72 -12.88 -0.97
C TYR A 182 9.93 -13.27 -2.24
N LEU A 183 9.88 -12.40 -3.25
CA LEU A 183 9.17 -12.70 -4.48
C LEU A 183 9.81 -13.88 -5.23
N ASP A 184 11.14 -13.94 -5.31
CA ASP A 184 11.88 -14.98 -6.03
C ASP A 184 11.84 -16.37 -5.36
N THR A 185 11.69 -16.41 -4.04
CA THR A 185 11.67 -17.68 -3.29
C THR A 185 10.27 -18.19 -2.99
N CYS A 186 9.27 -17.31 -2.96
CA CYS A 186 7.87 -17.70 -2.73
C CYS A 186 7.08 -17.94 -4.01
N PHE A 187 7.49 -17.38 -5.17
CA PHE A 187 6.77 -17.44 -6.44
C PHE A 187 7.68 -17.60 -7.66
#